data_AF-A0A5E6NWT7-F1
#
_entry.id   AF-A0A5E6NWT7-F1
#
_cell.length_a   1.000
_cell.length_b   1.000
_cell.length_c   1.000
_cell.angle_alpha   90.00
_cell.angle_beta   90.00
_cell.angle_gamma   90.00
#
_symmetry.space_group_name_H-M   'P 1'
#
loop_
_entity.id
_entity.type
_entity.pdbx_description
1 polymer ?
#
loop_
_entity_poly.entity_id
_entity_poly.type
_entity_poly.pdbx_seq_one_letter_code
_entity_poly.pdbx_strand_id
1 'polypeptide(L)'
;MLSSIQQITLGIGTGNKAMIIKAARYSGNRMARATSQSIKDKTPISFEKIGGPTHMMFETLAINAAEVDADDADDMKDLAELTGKLMRHCLACHEAFTVN
;
A
#
# COMPACT_ATOMS: atom_id res chain seq x y z
N MET A 1 5.23 0.42 7.06
CA MET A 1 4.65 -0.09 5.81
C MET A 1 5.45 -1.23 5.18
N LEU A 2 6.75 -1.38 5.46
CA LEU A 2 7.59 -2.44 4.88
C LEU A 2 7.01 -3.86 5.06
N SER A 3 6.49 -4.17 6.25
CA SER A 3 5.83 -5.46 6.53
C SER A 3 4.61 -5.71 5.63
N SER A 4 3.80 -4.70 5.33
CA SER A 4 2.67 -4.85 4.40
C SER A 4 3.15 -5.17 2.98
N ILE A 5 4.17 -4.48 2.48
CA ILE A 5 4.73 -4.76 1.15
C ILE A 5 5.28 -6.17 1.08
N GLN A 6 6.06 -6.60 2.08
CA GLN A 6 6.58 -7.97 2.15
C GLN A 6 5.45 -9.01 2.08
N GLN A 7 4.37 -8.82 2.85
CA GLN A 7 3.23 -9.73 2.85
C GLN A 7 2.44 -9.70 1.55
N ILE A 8 2.30 -8.54 0.91
CA ILE A 8 1.67 -8.41 -0.41
C ILE A 8 2.49 -9.18 -1.46
N THR A 9 3.80 -8.95 -1.53
CA THR A 9 4.68 -9.65 -2.48
C THR A 9 4.68 -11.16 -2.25
N LEU A 10 4.74 -11.60 -0.99
CA LEU A 10 4.64 -13.02 -0.66
C LEU A 10 3.28 -13.59 -1.08
N GLY A 11 2.19 -12.89 -0.74
CA GLY A 11 0.84 -13.31 -1.11
C GLY A 11 0.65 -13.39 -2.62
N ILE A 12 1.26 -12.49 -3.39
CA ILE A 12 1.28 -12.56 -4.86
C ILE A 12 2.00 -13.83 -5.32
N GLY A 13 3.22 -14.07 -4.82
CA GLY A 13 4.03 -15.21 -5.21
C GLY A 13 3.45 -16.58 -4.80
N THR A 14 2.53 -16.61 -3.83
CA THR A 14 1.89 -17.84 -3.35
C THR A 14 0.39 -17.93 -3.66
N GLY A 15 -0.17 -17.02 -4.47
CA GLY A 15 -1.62 -16.98 -4.75
C GLY A 15 -2.51 -16.73 -3.52
N ASN A 16 -1.96 -16.20 -2.42
CA ASN A 16 -2.69 -16.00 -1.17
C ASN A 16 -3.38 -14.62 -1.13
N LYS A 17 -4.55 -14.53 -1.75
CA LYS A 17 -5.38 -13.31 -1.78
C LYS A 17 -5.67 -12.74 -0.39
N ALA A 18 -5.98 -13.59 0.59
CA ALA A 18 -6.30 -13.14 1.94
C ALA A 18 -5.13 -12.43 2.63
N MET A 19 -3.90 -12.89 2.40
CA MET A 19 -2.68 -12.25 2.88
C MET A 19 -2.52 -10.86 2.25
N ILE A 20 -2.69 -10.76 0.92
CA ILE A 20 -2.61 -9.49 0.18
C ILE A 20 -3.61 -8.49 0.75
N ILE A 21 -4.89 -8.87 0.82
CA ILE A 21 -5.98 -8.01 1.28
C ILE A 21 -5.73 -7.53 2.72
N LYS A 22 -5.35 -8.44 3.62
CA LYS A 22 -5.09 -8.10 5.03
C LYS A 22 -3.95 -7.10 5.17
N ALA A 23 -2.84 -7.35 4.47
CA ALA A 23 -1.66 -6.51 4.50
C ALA A 23 -1.93 -5.13 3.88
N ALA A 24 -2.67 -5.09 2.77
CA ALA A 24 -3.06 -3.90 2.06
C ALA A 24 -4.01 -3.02 2.89
N ARG A 25 -5.09 -3.59 3.46
CA ARG A 25 -6.00 -2.86 4.35
C ARG A 25 -5.33 -2.30 5.59
N TYR A 26 -4.33 -3.00 6.14
CA TYR A 26 -3.55 -2.50 7.27
C TYR A 26 -2.85 -1.17 6.94
N SER A 27 -2.16 -1.12 5.79
CA SER A 27 -1.40 0.06 5.37
C SER A 27 -2.22 1.09 4.60
N GLY A 28 -3.43 0.75 4.15
CA GLY A 28 -4.35 1.67 3.48
C GLY A 28 -5.08 2.60 4.44
N ASN A 29 -6.38 2.81 4.16
CA ASN A 29 -7.18 3.83 4.86
C ASN A 29 -7.30 3.63 6.37
N ARG A 30 -7.12 2.39 6.87
CA ARG A 30 -7.08 2.13 8.33
C ARG A 30 -6.00 2.97 9.01
N MET A 31 -4.79 2.99 8.47
CA MET A 31 -3.68 3.75 9.06
C MET A 31 -3.97 5.26 9.02
N ALA A 32 -4.39 5.76 7.86
CA ALA A 32 -4.72 7.18 7.68
C ALA A 32 -5.82 7.67 8.66
N ARG A 33 -6.83 6.82 8.93
CA ARG A 33 -7.89 7.12 9.91
C ARG A 33 -7.39 7.06 11.35
N ALA A 34 -6.48 6.13 11.66
CA ALA A 34 -5.93 5.97 13.01
C ALA A 34 -4.95 7.08 13.42
N THR A 35 -4.39 7.83 12.45
CA THR A 35 -3.52 8.98 12.74
C THR A 35 -4.30 10.06 13.50
N SER A 36 -3.79 10.45 14.67
CA SER A 36 -4.41 11.48 15.51
C SER A 36 -4.47 12.84 14.82
N GLN A 37 -5.46 13.66 15.16
CA GLN A 37 -5.62 14.99 14.57
C GLN A 37 -4.40 15.88 14.81
N SER A 38 -3.81 15.84 16.01
CA SER A 38 -2.62 16.64 16.33
C SER A 38 -1.41 16.31 15.45
N ILE A 39 -1.27 15.05 15.01
CA ILE A 39 -0.22 14.67 14.05
C ILE A 39 -0.56 15.16 12.65
N LYS A 40 -1.82 15.05 12.22
CA LYS A 40 -2.28 15.56 10.92
C LYS A 40 -2.03 17.06 10.81
N ASP A 41 -2.38 17.83 11.82
CA ASP A 41 -2.21 19.28 11.85
C ASP A 41 -0.73 19.71 11.75
N LYS A 42 0.20 18.86 12.20
CA LYS A 42 1.65 19.10 12.14
C LYS A 42 2.31 18.51 10.89
N THR A 43 1.56 17.74 10.11
CA THR A 43 2.07 17.07 8.91
C THR A 43 2.16 18.11 7.78
N PRO A 44 3.32 18.29 7.13
CA PRO A 44 3.43 19.21 6.01
C PRO A 44 2.53 18.82 4.85
N ILE A 45 1.93 19.80 4.16
CA ILE A 45 1.11 19.55 2.96
C ILE A 45 1.88 18.75 1.90
N SER A 46 3.20 18.97 1.77
CA SER A 46 4.06 18.19 0.87
C SER A 46 4.10 16.70 1.22
N PHE A 47 4.03 16.36 2.52
CA PHE A 47 3.95 14.98 2.99
C PHE A 47 2.59 14.37 2.62
N GLU A 48 1.50 15.09 2.87
CA GLU A 48 0.14 14.61 2.57
C GLU A 48 -0.06 14.34 1.07
N LYS A 49 0.53 15.17 0.20
CA LYS A 49 0.51 15.01 -1.25
C LYS A 49 1.08 13.67 -1.73
N ILE A 50 1.95 13.03 -0.94
CA ILE A 50 2.50 11.70 -1.24
C ILE A 50 1.81 10.63 -0.39
N GLY A 51 1.69 10.86 0.92
CA GLY A 51 1.16 9.90 1.89
C GLY A 51 -0.31 9.55 1.65
N GLY A 52 -1.17 10.55 1.39
CA GLY A 52 -2.59 10.34 1.11
C GLY A 52 -2.82 9.40 -0.08
N PRO A 53 -2.27 9.71 -1.28
CA PRO A 53 -2.33 8.81 -2.43
C PRO A 53 -1.74 7.42 -2.17
N THR A 54 -0.65 7.32 -1.39
CA THR A 54 -0.03 6.03 -1.02
C THR A 54 -1.02 5.14 -0.27
N HIS A 55 -1.75 5.69 0.71
CA HIS A 55 -2.80 4.94 1.43
C HIS A 55 -3.94 4.50 0.50
N MET A 56 -4.33 5.32 -0.48
CA MET A 56 -5.34 4.96 -1.45
C MET A 56 -4.89 3.83 -2.38
N MET A 57 -3.63 3.80 -2.80
CA MET A 57 -3.09 2.72 -3.61
C MET A 57 -3.06 1.37 -2.87
N PHE A 58 -2.80 1.38 -1.56
CA PHE A 58 -2.99 0.19 -0.72
C PHE A 58 -4.46 -0.26 -0.70
N GLU A 59 -5.42 0.65 -0.65
CA GLU A 59 -6.84 0.29 -0.72
C GLU A 59 -7.19 -0.30 -2.10
N THR A 60 -6.69 0.30 -3.19
CA THR A 60 -6.84 -0.25 -4.54
C THR A 60 -6.28 -1.66 -4.65
N LEU A 61 -5.10 -1.94 -4.05
CA LEU A 61 -4.57 -3.31 -3.98
C LEU A 61 -5.52 -4.26 -3.25
N ALA A 62 -6.14 -3.83 -2.14
CA ALA A 62 -7.08 -4.68 -1.42
C ALA A 62 -8.36 -4.95 -2.23
N ILE A 63 -8.84 -3.97 -2.99
CA ILE A 63 -10.00 -4.10 -3.87
C ILE A 63 -9.65 -5.04 -5.03
N ASN A 64 -8.58 -4.77 -5.78
CA ASN A 64 -8.18 -5.60 -6.91
C ASN A 64 -7.89 -7.03 -6.46
N ALA A 65 -7.20 -7.22 -5.33
CA ALA A 65 -6.91 -8.55 -4.80
C ALA A 65 -8.18 -9.31 -4.35
N ALA A 66 -9.32 -8.65 -4.16
CA ALA A 66 -10.59 -9.34 -3.93
C ALA A 66 -11.16 -9.91 -5.24
N GLU A 67 -11.00 -9.20 -6.35
CA GLU A 67 -11.60 -9.50 -7.65
C GLU A 67 -10.79 -10.48 -8.51
N VAL A 68 -9.46 -10.52 -8.35
CA VAL A 68 -8.59 -11.40 -9.17
C VAL A 68 -8.90 -12.89 -9.04
N ASP A 69 -8.71 -13.65 -10.11
CA ASP A 69 -8.53 -15.10 -10.04
C ASP A 69 -7.07 -15.41 -9.68
N ALA A 70 -6.86 -16.22 -8.62
CA ALA A 70 -5.51 -16.57 -8.18
C ALA A 70 -4.83 -17.60 -9.09
N ASP A 71 -5.61 -18.32 -9.89
CA ASP A 71 -5.13 -19.28 -10.87
C ASP A 71 -4.86 -18.62 -12.25
N ASP A 72 -5.26 -17.35 -12.43
CA ASP A 72 -4.91 -16.54 -13.60
C ASP A 72 -3.59 -15.77 -13.35
N ALA A 73 -2.58 -16.10 -14.16
CA ALA A 73 -1.26 -15.50 -14.05
C ALA A 73 -1.24 -14.00 -14.41
N ASP A 74 -2.12 -13.55 -15.31
CA ASP A 74 -2.17 -12.14 -15.73
C ASP A 74 -2.78 -11.27 -14.62
N ASP A 75 -3.79 -11.76 -13.92
CA ASP A 75 -4.38 -11.10 -12.76
C ASP A 75 -3.36 -10.90 -11.62
N MET A 76 -2.56 -11.93 -11.34
CA MET A 76 -1.51 -11.85 -10.31
C MET A 76 -0.35 -10.93 -10.73
N LYS A 77 -0.04 -10.88 -12.03
CA LYS A 77 0.94 -9.95 -12.61
C LYS A 77 0.46 -8.49 -12.48
N ASP A 78 -0.82 -8.20 -12.68
CA ASP A 78 -1.38 -6.87 -12.51
C ASP A 78 -1.24 -6.38 -11.05
N LEU A 79 -1.46 -7.27 -10.07
CA LEU A 79 -1.19 -6.96 -8.66
C LEU A 79 0.29 -6.68 -8.39
N ALA A 80 1.20 -7.44 -9.02
CA ALA A 80 2.63 -7.21 -8.90
C ALA A 80 3.05 -5.85 -9.49
N GLU A 81 2.51 -5.49 -10.66
CA GLU A 81 2.77 -4.20 -11.28
C GLU A 81 2.25 -3.04 -10.40
N LEU A 82 1.02 -3.15 -9.89
CA LEU A 82 0.46 -2.15 -8.99
C LEU A 82 1.29 -2.03 -7.70
N THR A 83 1.78 -3.15 -7.15
CA THR A 83 2.68 -3.16 -5.98
C THR A 83 3.99 -2.43 -6.29
N GLY A 84 4.58 -2.63 -7.47
CA GLY A 84 5.76 -1.89 -7.91
C GLY A 84 5.52 -0.39 -8.07
N LYS A 85 4.36 0.00 -8.63
CA LYS A 85 3.93 1.41 -8.71
C LYS A 85 3.81 2.04 -7.32
N LEU A 86 3.20 1.32 -6.37
CA LEU A 86 3.07 1.75 -4.98
C LEU A 86 4.44 1.93 -4.30
N MET A 87 5.38 1.02 -4.51
CA MET A 87 6.73 1.14 -3.91
C MET A 87 7.46 2.40 -4.34
N ARG A 88 7.21 2.94 -5.55
CA ARG A 88 7.78 4.23 -5.98
C ARG A 88 7.30 5.39 -5.11
N HIS A 89 6.06 5.35 -4.60
CA HIS A 89 5.58 6.35 -3.65
C HIS A 89 6.31 6.24 -2.30
N CYS A 90 6.61 5.01 -1.85
CA CYS A 90 7.42 4.81 -0.64
C CYS A 90 8.81 5.42 -0.80
N LEU A 91 9.47 5.19 -1.95
CA LEU A 91 10.77 5.77 -2.25
C LEU A 91 10.72 7.30 -2.29
N ALA A 92 9.77 7.88 -3.02
CA ALA A 92 9.62 9.33 -3.12
C ALA A 92 9.35 9.98 -1.75
N CYS A 93 8.55 9.35 -0.90
CA CYS A 93 8.32 9.82 0.46
C CYS A 93 9.60 9.76 1.30
N HIS A 94 10.32 8.63 1.29
CA HIS A 94 11.54 8.48 2.08
C HIS A 94 12.70 9.38 1.59
N GLU A 95 12.74 9.71 0.30
CA GLU A 95 13.70 10.67 -0.26
C GLU A 95 13.39 12.10 0.18
N ALA A 96 12.12 12.50 0.15
CA ALA A 96 11.67 13.85 0.52
C ALA A 96 11.60 14.07 2.04
N PHE A 97 11.36 13.01 2.81
CA PHE A 97 11.13 13.05 4.24
C PHE A 97 11.96 11.95 4.92
N THR A 98 13.18 12.30 5.30
CA THR A 98 14.03 11.45 6.12
C THR A 98 13.74 11.69 7.60
N VAL A 99 13.66 10.59 8.35
CA VAL A 99 13.67 10.65 9.82
C VAL A 99 15.15 10.66 10.20
N ASN A 100 15.64 11.80 10.70
CA ASN A 100 16.95 11.88 11.36
C ASN A 100 16.83 11.47 12.81
#